data_AF-A0A444HGS9-F1
#
_entry.id   AF-A0A444HGS9-F1
#
_cell.length_a   1.000
_cell.length_b   1.000
_cell.length_c   1.000
_cell.angle_alpha   90.00
_cell.angle_beta   90.00
_cell.angle_gamma   90.00
#
_symmetry.space_group_name_H-M   'P 1'
#
loop_
_entity.id
_entity.type
_entity.pdbx_description
1 polymer ?
#
loop_
_entity_poly.entity_id
_entity_poly.type
_entity_poly.pdbx_seq_one_letter_code
_entity_poly.pdbx_strand_id
1 'polypeptide(L)' 'MKIVVIGGTGLIGSKTVERLRNKGHEALAASPNSGVDTITGKGLAEALAGAQVVLDLANSPSFEDQAVLEFFQTSG' A
#
# COMPACT_ATOMS: atom_id res chain seq x y z
N MET A 1 2.48 -10.91 -13.29
CA MET A 1 3.09 -9.59 -13.07
C MET A 1 3.24 -9.35 -11.59
N LYS A 2 4.31 -8.68 -11.16
CA LYS A 2 4.47 -8.23 -9.77
C LYS A 2 3.71 -6.92 -9.56
N ILE A 3 2.74 -6.95 -8.65
CA ILE A 3 1.90 -5.80 -8.29
C ILE A 3 2.03 -5.56 -6.79
N VAL A 4 2.40 -4.34 -6.40
CA VAL A 4 2.44 -3.94 -5.00
C VAL A 4 1.18 -3.16 -4.67
N VAL A 5 0.49 -3.53 -3.60
CA VAL A 5 -0.71 -2.84 -3.13
C VAL A 5 -0.38 -2.16 -1.80
N ILE A 6 -0.17 -0.84 -1.84
CA ILE A 6 0.00 -0.02 -0.63
C ILE A 6 -1.36 0.08 0.07
N GLY A 7 -1.39 0.00 1.41
CA GLY A 7 -2.63 -0.19 2.15
C GLY A 7 -3.23 -1.59 1.92
N GLY A 8 -2.42 -2.55 1.46
CA GLY A 8 -2.87 -3.88 1.00
C GLY A 8 -3.52 -4.76 2.06
N THR A 9 -3.39 -4.43 3.35
CA THR A 9 -4.10 -5.12 4.45
C THR A 9 -5.40 -4.44 4.88
N GLY A 10 -5.71 -3.26 4.32
CA GLY A 10 -6.95 -2.54 4.59
C GLY A 10 -8.18 -3.19 3.95
N LEU A 11 -9.37 -2.62 4.17
CA LEU A 11 -10.64 -3.17 3.69
C LEU A 11 -10.66 -3.37 2.17
N ILE A 12 -10.27 -2.35 1.40
CA ILE A 12 -10.23 -2.42 -0.06
C ILE A 12 -8.96 -3.15 -0.52
N GLY A 13 -7.81 -2.88 0.12
CA GLY A 13 -6.53 -3.49 -0.19
C GLY A 13 -6.56 -5.02 -0.14
N SER A 14 -7.09 -5.61 0.94
CA SER A 14 -7.13 -7.06 1.11
C SER A 14 -7.95 -7.76 0.02
N LYS A 15 -9.12 -7.21 -0.33
CA LYS A 15 -9.96 -7.71 -1.42
C LYS A 15 -9.28 -7.57 -2.78
N THR A 16 -8.56 -6.47 -3.00
CA THR A 16 -7.80 -6.24 -4.24
C THR A 16 -6.66 -7.25 -4.38
N VAL A 17 -5.87 -7.45 -3.32
CA VAL A 17 -4.77 -8.42 -3.30
C VAL A 17 -5.28 -9.83 -3.59
N GLU A 18 -6.36 -10.26 -2.93
CA GLU A 18 -7.00 -11.56 -3.17
C GLU A 18 -7.43 -11.71 -4.64
N ARG A 19 -8.14 -10.72 -5.19
CA ARG A 19 -8.59 -10.75 -6.59
C ARG A 19 -7.44 -10.79 -7.60
N LEU A 20 -6.36 -10.06 -7.35
CA LEU A 20 -5.18 -10.07 -8.22
C LEU A 20 -4.46 -11.42 -8.18
N ARG A 21 -4.31 -12.01 -6.99
CA ARG A 21 -3.74 -13.36 -6.83
C ARG A 21 -4.59 -14.42 -7.53
N ASN A 22 -5.91 -14.34 -7.40
CA ASN A 22 -6.84 -15.25 -8.09
C ASN A 22 -6.76 -15.14 -9.62
N LYS A 23 -6.24 -14.04 -10.16
CA LYS A 23 -5.96 -13.84 -11.60
C LYS A 23 -4.54 -14.26 -12.01
N GLY A 24 -3.75 -14.85 -11.11
CA GLY A 24 -2.38 -15.31 -11.39
C GLY A 24 -1.33 -14.19 -11.34
N HIS A 25 -1.62 -13.06 -10.71
CA HIS A 25 -0.62 -12.02 -10.47
C HIS A 25 0.12 -12.27 -9.15
N GLU A 26 1.39 -11.89 -9.10
CA GLU A 26 2.17 -11.82 -7.87
C GLU A 26 1.81 -10.52 -7.16
N ALA A 27 0.73 -10.55 -6.35
CA ALA A 27 0.31 -9.38 -5.59
C ALA A 27 0.91 -9.38 -4.17
N LEU A 28 1.70 -8.36 -3.86
CA LEU A 28 2.27 -8.10 -2.55
C LEU A 28 1.39 -7.07 -1.81
N ALA A 29 0.92 -7.42 -0.61
CA ALA A 29 0.27 -6.45 0.27
C ALA A 29 1.36 -5.69 1.05
N ALA A 30 1.42 -4.38 0.91
CA ALA A 30 2.32 -3.49 1.63
C ALA A 30 1.52 -2.61 2.60
N SER A 31 1.80 -2.73 3.89
CA SER A 31 1.20 -1.92 4.96
C SER A 31 2.05 -2.01 6.23
N PRO A 32 1.78 -1.19 7.27
CA PRO A 32 2.52 -1.28 8.53
C PRO A 32 2.48 -2.68 9.14
N ASN A 33 1.36 -3.39 9.00
CA ASN A 33 1.21 -4.77 9.47
C ASN A 33 2.09 -5.77 8.70
N SER A 34 2.51 -5.45 7.48
CA SER A 34 3.47 -6.23 6.69
C SER A 34 4.90 -5.69 6.80
N GLY A 35 5.16 -4.75 7.70
CA GLY A 35 6.47 -4.13 7.89
C GLY A 35 6.83 -3.02 6.89
N VAL A 36 5.87 -2.55 6.09
CA VAL A 36 6.07 -1.48 5.10
C VAL A 36 5.32 -0.22 5.52
N ASP A 37 6.02 0.90 5.65
CA ASP A 37 5.44 2.15 6.12
C ASP A 37 5.77 3.26 5.12
N THR A 38 4.74 3.88 4.55
CA THR A 38 4.89 4.95 3.54
C THR A 38 5.15 6.32 4.15
N ILE A 39 4.85 6.54 5.43
CA ILE A 39 5.16 7.80 6.12
C ILE A 39 6.64 7.86 6.47
N THR A 40 7.20 6.75 6.94
CA THR A 40 8.61 6.66 7.33
C THR A 40 9.52 6.15 6.20
N GLY A 41 8.94 5.58 5.15
CA GLY A 41 9.67 4.90 4.05
C GLY A 41 10.21 3.51 4.41
N LYS A 42 10.02 3.03 5.65
CA LYS A 42 10.53 1.73 6.10
C LYS A 42 9.99 0.60 5.22
N GLY A 43 10.89 -0.23 4.69
CA GLY A 43 10.55 -1.42 3.90
C GLY A 43 9.99 -1.12 2.51
N LEU A 44 9.86 0.15 2.11
CA LEU A 44 9.23 0.56 0.87
C LEU A 44 10.10 0.19 -0.35
N ALA A 45 11.41 0.42 -0.27
CA ALA A 45 12.34 0.11 -1.35
C ALA A 45 12.35 -1.39 -1.68
N GLU A 46 12.39 -2.24 -0.66
CA GLU A 46 12.37 -3.69 -0.81
C GLU A 46 11.02 -4.20 -1.33
N ALA A 47 9.92 -3.63 -0.83
CA ALA A 47 8.58 -3.98 -1.30
C ALA A 47 8.40 -3.65 -2.79
N LEU A 48 8.84 -2.46 -3.21
CA LEU A 48 8.72 -1.94 -4.58
C LEU A 48 9.73 -2.55 -5.56
N ALA A 49 10.77 -3.24 -5.10
CA ALA A 49 11.79 -3.82 -5.97
C ALA A 49 11.19 -4.75 -7.03
N GLY A 50 11.33 -4.40 -8.32
CA GLY A 50 10.79 -5.18 -9.43
C GLY A 50 9.25 -5.14 -9.56
N ALA A 51 8.57 -4.25 -8.82
CA ALA A 51 7.15 -4.01 -9.03
C ALA A 51 6.91 -3.43 -10.43
N GLN A 52 5.96 -4.01 -11.16
CA GLN A 52 5.56 -3.53 -12.48
C GLN A 52 4.40 -2.53 -12.40
N VAL A 53 3.57 -2.68 -11.36
CA VAL A 53 2.44 -1.81 -11.04
C VAL A 53 2.40 -1.59 -9.54
N VAL A 54 2.12 -0.35 -9.14
CA VAL A 54 1.79 -0.01 -7.75
C VAL A 54 0.33 0.44 -7.74
N LEU A 55 -0.47 -0.17 -6.86
CA LEU A 55 -1.82 0.28 -6.54
C LEU A 55 -1.78 0.93 -5.16
N ASP A 56 -1.92 2.24 -5.13
CA ASP A 56 -2.01 2.95 -3.85
C ASP A 56 -3.45 2.98 -3.35
N LEU A 57 -3.68 2.29 -2.24
CA LEU A 57 -4.94 2.26 -1.49
C LEU A 57 -4.70 2.69 -0.04
N ALA A 58 -3.61 3.42 0.23
CA ALA A 58 -3.39 4.09 1.49
C ALA A 58 -4.53 5.07 1.77
N ASN A 59 -4.90 5.20 3.03
CA ASN A 59 -5.85 6.22 3.47
C ASN A 59 -5.43 6.76 4.82
N SER A 60 -5.70 8.04 5.04
CA SER A 60 -5.42 8.68 6.31
C SER A 60 -6.22 8.01 7.43
N PRO A 61 -5.60 7.75 8.60
CA PRO A 61 -6.32 7.26 9.78
C PRO A 61 -7.18 8.35 10.44
N SER A 62 -6.99 9.62 10.04
CA SER A 62 -7.69 10.80 10.56
C SER A 62 -8.37 11.58 9.44
N PHE A 63 -9.51 12.21 9.76
CA PHE A 63 -10.22 13.14 8.88
C PHE A 63 -10.05 14.61 9.29
N GLU A 64 -9.24 14.88 10.31
CA GLU A 64 -8.90 16.25 10.69
C GLU A 64 -8.05 16.89 9.60
N ASP A 65 -8.34 18.15 9.26
CA ASP A 65 -7.83 18.85 8.08
C ASP A 65 -6.30 18.84 7.96
N GLN A 66 -5.59 19.14 9.06
CA GLN A 66 -4.14 19.17 9.05
C GLN A 66 -3.55 17.75 8.97
N ALA A 67 -4.07 16.83 9.78
CA ALA A 67 -3.59 15.44 9.83
C ALA A 67 -3.81 14.70 8.50
N VAL A 68 -4.95 14.91 7.83
CA VAL A 68 -5.24 14.28 6.53
C VAL A 68 -4.33 14.84 5.43
N LEU A 69 -4.06 16.16 5.46
CA LEU A 69 -3.17 16.80 4.50
C LEU A 69 -1.73 16.32 4.65
N GLU A 70 -1.21 16.29 5.88
CA GLU A 70 0.15 15.81 6.18
C GLU A 70 0.35 14.35 5.76
N PHE A 71 -0.64 13.50 6.01
CA PHE A 71 -0.62 12.11 5.59
C PHE A 71 -0.42 11.99 4.08
N PHE A 72 -1.25 12.63 3.27
CA PHE A 72 -1.19 12.51 1.81
C PHE A 72 0.02 13.22 1.19
N GLN A 73 0.57 14.26 1.83
CA GLN A 73 1.82 14.89 1.38
C GLN A 73 3.06 14.02 1.63
N THR A 74 3.00 13.13 2.62
CA THR A 74 4.15 12.32 3.03
C THR A 74 4.10 10.91 2.47
N SER A 75 2.92 10.29 2.45
CA SER A 75 2.75 8.87 2.11
C SER A 75 2.66 8.55 0.61
N GLY A 76 2.56 9.57 -0.26
CA GLY A 76 2.34 9.45 -1.70
C GLY A 76 3.33 10.21 -2.56
#